data_AF-A0A929AP10-F1
#
_entry.id   AF-A0A929AP10-F1
#
_cell.length_a   1.000
_cell.length_b   1.000
_cell.length_c   1.000
_cell.angle_alpha   90.00
_cell.angle_beta   90.00
_cell.angle_gamma   90.00
#
_symmetry.space_group_name_H-M   'P 1'
#
loop_
_entity.id
_entity.type
_entity.pdbx_description
1 polymer ?
#
loop_
_entity_poly.entity_id
_entity_poly.type
_entity_poly.pdbx_seq_one_letter_code
_entity_poly.pdbx_strand_id
1 'polypeptide(L)'
;MNNKIFIPLAITTVLFGGYFGLENVQASQPIQIAQSVWKPFSYTEGGFRILLPGTPDEQRRTIDTPRGGIPMRIFSVLRGNEALYGVAYADLPANGVPNSRNVNEFLRGEAASFAEGFGGRLLSQRTISLGGFPGREFRVQLSDGRIGIGKSYIVNERFYQVFVLTGQERNLTKTIEGFFKSFQLVGNGNSPRNAPPEDLNAQLKQAFCSQNWSQAIKVIDRMLVVESDAESRSQLMAYRQRLQGLASSESDVPSELLADCRVGE
;
A
#
# COMPACT_ATOMS: atom_id res chain seq x y z
N MET A 1 44.86 -11.07 -89.69
CA MET A 1 45.33 -9.84 -90.37
C MET A 1 45.12 -8.65 -89.44
N ASN A 2 46.25 -8.08 -89.02
CA ASN A 2 46.54 -6.69 -88.66
C ASN A 2 45.73 -5.95 -87.57
N ASN A 3 46.44 -5.80 -86.44
CA ASN A 3 46.55 -4.63 -85.56
C ASN A 3 46.06 -3.28 -86.13
N LYS A 4 45.49 -2.46 -85.23
CA LYS A 4 46.06 -1.14 -84.89
C LYS A 4 45.53 -0.61 -83.56
N ILE A 5 46.49 -0.31 -82.68
CA ILE A 5 46.38 0.45 -81.43
C ILE A 5 46.15 1.92 -81.79
N PHE A 6 45.24 2.60 -81.10
CA PHE A 6 45.26 4.06 -80.89
C PHE A 6 44.56 4.39 -79.56
N ILE A 7 45.32 4.94 -78.62
CA ILE A 7 44.84 5.63 -77.41
C ILE A 7 45.30 7.10 -77.57
N PRO A 8 44.39 8.07 -77.44
CA PRO A 8 44.62 9.18 -76.50
C PRO A 8 43.32 9.52 -75.72
N LEU A 9 43.35 9.52 -74.39
CA LEU A 9 43.58 10.67 -73.50
C LEU A 9 42.38 11.62 -73.33
N ALA A 10 41.85 11.57 -72.09
CA ALA A 10 41.13 12.60 -71.32
C ALA A 10 39.81 13.16 -71.86
N ILE A 11 38.73 13.01 -71.08
CA ILE A 11 38.13 14.11 -70.30
C ILE A 11 37.27 13.51 -69.20
N THR A 12 37.61 13.91 -67.98
CA THR A 12 36.95 13.68 -66.71
C THR A 12 35.53 14.24 -66.67
N THR A 13 34.54 13.39 -66.40
CA THR A 13 33.36 13.77 -65.62
C THR A 13 32.99 12.58 -64.74
N VAL A 14 33.54 12.57 -63.52
CA VAL A 14 33.03 11.72 -62.45
C VAL A 14 31.69 12.35 -62.04
N LEU A 15 30.59 11.83 -62.61
CA LEU A 15 29.29 12.00 -62.00
C LEU A 15 29.31 11.20 -60.71
N PHE A 16 29.57 11.86 -59.58
CA PHE A 16 29.26 11.35 -58.25
C PHE A 16 27.73 11.29 -58.15
N GLY A 17 27.13 10.31 -58.82
CA GLY A 17 25.77 9.86 -58.55
C GLY A 17 25.81 9.19 -57.19
N GLY A 18 25.68 9.99 -56.13
CA GLY A 18 25.43 9.49 -54.79
C GLY A 18 24.10 8.75 -54.82
N TYR A 19 24.15 7.44 -55.04
CA TYR A 19 23.07 6.55 -54.67
C TYR A 19 22.98 6.63 -53.15
N PHE A 20 22.10 7.49 -52.66
CA PHE A 20 21.58 7.35 -51.31
C PHE A 20 20.90 5.98 -51.29
N GLY A 21 21.61 4.99 -50.75
CA GLY A 21 20.99 3.76 -50.33
C GLY A 21 19.94 4.14 -49.31
N LEU A 22 18.68 4.09 -49.70
CA LEU A 22 17.58 4.04 -48.76
C LEU A 22 17.72 2.68 -48.07
N GLU A 23 18.56 2.62 -47.03
CA GLU A 23 18.46 1.53 -46.08
C GLU A 23 17.04 1.56 -45.56
N ASN A 24 16.30 0.48 -45.84
CA ASN A 24 14.99 0.27 -45.28
C ASN A 24 15.16 0.26 -43.76
N VAL A 25 14.82 1.37 -43.11
CA VAL A 25 14.69 1.44 -41.65
C VAL A 25 13.47 0.59 -41.32
N GLN A 26 13.70 -0.71 -41.15
CA GLN A 26 12.69 -1.65 -40.75
C GLN A 26 12.37 -1.34 -39.29
N ALA A 27 11.12 -0.94 -39.03
CA ALA A 27 10.65 -0.72 -37.67
C ALA A 27 10.98 -1.95 -36.83
N SER A 28 11.76 -1.77 -35.76
CA SER A 28 12.00 -2.81 -34.78
C SER A 28 10.67 -3.35 -34.30
N GLN A 29 10.56 -4.68 -34.18
CA GLN A 29 9.34 -5.30 -33.68
C GLN A 29 8.92 -4.63 -32.35
N PRO A 30 7.62 -4.32 -32.16
CA PRO A 30 7.16 -3.72 -30.92
C PRO A 30 7.59 -4.63 -29.77
N ILE A 31 8.27 -4.06 -28.78
CA ILE A 31 8.65 -4.78 -27.56
C ILE A 31 7.35 -5.29 -26.96
N GLN A 32 7.14 -6.61 -27.03
CA GLN A 32 6.02 -7.26 -26.38
C GLN A 32 6.27 -7.16 -24.88
N ILE A 33 5.71 -6.13 -24.24
CA ILE A 33 5.80 -5.96 -22.79
C ILE A 33 5.07 -7.15 -22.18
N ALA A 34 5.82 -8.14 -21.71
CA ALA A 34 5.28 -9.24 -20.94
C ALA A 34 4.46 -8.63 -19.78
N GLN A 35 3.14 -8.87 -19.78
CA GLN A 35 2.28 -8.37 -18.72
C GLN A 35 2.79 -8.97 -17.40
N SER A 36 3.28 -8.10 -16.51
CA SER A 36 3.76 -8.53 -15.21
C SER A 36 2.63 -9.23 -14.45
N VAL A 37 2.89 -10.42 -13.93
CA VAL A 37 1.98 -11.11 -13.00
C VAL A 37 1.84 -10.35 -11.68
N TRP A 38 2.76 -9.42 -11.40
CA TRP A 38 2.72 -8.57 -10.22
C TRP A 38 1.75 -7.41 -10.41
N LYS A 39 0.70 -7.40 -9.59
CA LYS A 39 -0.33 -6.37 -9.61
C LYS A 39 -0.34 -5.63 -8.28
N PRO A 40 -0.55 -4.30 -8.27
CA PRO A 40 -0.84 -3.58 -7.04
C PRO A 40 -2.10 -4.14 -6.40
N PHE A 41 -1.99 -4.49 -5.13
CA PHE A 41 -3.10 -4.83 -4.26
C PHE A 41 -3.16 -3.76 -3.16
N SER A 42 -4.31 -3.12 -3.02
CA SER A 42 -4.56 -2.13 -1.97
C SER A 42 -5.74 -2.59 -1.15
N TYR A 43 -5.60 -2.54 0.18
CA TYR A 43 -6.69 -2.86 1.09
C TYR A 43 -6.88 -1.67 2.02
N THR A 44 -7.86 -0.82 1.69
CA THR A 44 -8.07 0.48 2.37
C THR A 44 -8.42 0.31 3.84
N GLU A 45 -9.27 -0.66 4.20
CA GLU A 45 -9.53 -1.03 5.61
C GLU A 45 -8.24 -1.49 6.30
N GLY A 46 -7.33 -2.09 5.53
CA GLY A 46 -5.98 -2.51 5.90
C GLY A 46 -4.98 -1.38 6.11
N GLY A 47 -5.20 -0.20 5.53
CA GLY A 47 -4.22 0.89 5.54
C GLY A 47 -2.92 0.57 4.78
N PHE A 48 -2.93 -0.37 3.83
CA PHE A 48 -1.73 -0.73 3.06
C PHE A 48 -1.98 -0.93 1.56
N ARG A 49 -0.89 -0.81 0.80
CA ARG A 49 -0.76 -1.33 -0.56
C ARG A 49 0.53 -2.12 -0.70
N ILE A 50 0.54 -3.10 -1.59
CA ILE A 50 1.68 -3.98 -1.86
C ILE A 50 1.56 -4.55 -3.28
N LEU A 51 2.66 -5.00 -3.88
CA LEU A 51 2.61 -5.80 -5.10
C LEU A 51 2.44 -7.28 -4.76
N LEU A 52 1.50 -7.96 -5.40
CA LEU A 52 1.30 -9.41 -5.27
C LEU A 52 1.32 -10.09 -6.65
N PRO A 53 1.84 -11.33 -6.76
CA PRO A 53 1.96 -12.05 -8.04
C PRO A 53 0.65 -12.71 -8.46
N GLY A 54 -0.48 -12.02 -8.30
CA GLY A 54 -1.82 -12.55 -8.55
C GLY A 54 -2.87 -11.90 -7.65
N THR A 55 -4.07 -12.47 -7.66
CA THR A 55 -5.15 -12.10 -6.75
C THR A 55 -4.98 -12.86 -5.43
N PRO A 56 -4.91 -12.20 -4.26
CA PRO A 56 -4.75 -12.89 -2.99
C PRO A 56 -5.99 -13.65 -2.56
N ASP A 57 -5.75 -14.80 -1.92
CA ASP A 57 -6.73 -15.45 -1.05
C ASP A 57 -6.75 -14.71 0.30
N GLU A 58 -7.96 -14.36 0.76
CA GLU A 58 -8.17 -13.78 2.08
C GLU A 58 -8.46 -14.87 3.12
N GLN A 59 -7.75 -14.83 4.23
CA GLN A 59 -7.98 -15.66 5.40
C GLN A 59 -8.25 -14.79 6.62
N ARG A 60 -9.21 -15.21 7.44
CA ARG A 60 -9.48 -14.63 8.76
C ARG A 60 -9.00 -15.61 9.82
N ARG A 61 -8.20 -15.10 10.76
CA ARG A 61 -7.73 -15.84 11.91
C ARG A 61 -7.98 -15.04 13.18
N THR A 62 -7.96 -15.72 14.30
CA THR A 62 -7.95 -15.09 15.62
C THR A 62 -6.63 -15.47 16.30
N ILE A 63 -5.90 -14.47 16.77
CA ILE A 63 -4.73 -14.67 17.62
C ILE A 63 -5.26 -14.73 19.05
N ASP A 64 -5.14 -15.89 19.69
CA ASP A 64 -5.54 -16.03 21.09
C ASP A 64 -4.52 -15.34 21.99
N THR A 65 -5.02 -14.45 22.85
CA THR A 65 -4.21 -13.81 23.89
C THR A 65 -4.88 -14.00 25.24
N PRO A 66 -4.15 -13.87 26.36
CA PRO A 66 -4.75 -13.89 27.70
C PRO A 66 -5.84 -12.84 27.92
N ARG A 67 -5.91 -11.81 27.06
CA ARG A 67 -6.89 -10.71 27.14
C ARG A 67 -8.04 -10.86 26.14
N GLY A 68 -8.12 -11.98 25.42
CA GLY A 68 -9.11 -12.26 24.39
C GLY A 68 -8.51 -12.43 23.00
N GLY A 69 -9.35 -12.84 22.05
CA GLY A 69 -8.95 -13.08 20.68
C GLY A 69 -8.76 -11.76 19.90
N ILE A 70 -7.66 -11.66 19.17
CA ILE A 70 -7.36 -10.54 18.27
C ILE A 70 -7.63 -10.98 16.82
N PRO A 71 -8.61 -10.40 16.11
CA PRO A 71 -8.85 -10.71 14.72
C PRO A 71 -7.67 -10.30 13.83
N MET A 72 -7.23 -11.22 12.99
CA MET A 72 -6.16 -11.03 12.01
C MET A 72 -6.70 -11.35 10.62
N ARG A 73 -6.42 -10.46 9.67
CA ARG A 73 -6.66 -10.71 8.25
C ARG A 73 -5.36 -10.97 7.54
N ILE A 74 -5.34 -11.98 6.66
CA ILE A 74 -4.17 -12.40 5.91
C ILE A 74 -4.57 -12.48 4.44
N PHE A 75 -3.75 -11.87 3.58
CA PHE A 75 -3.89 -11.91 2.12
C PHE A 75 -2.65 -12.59 1.57
N SER A 76 -2.82 -13.69 0.83
CA SER A 76 -1.67 -14.44 0.32
C SER A 76 -1.87 -14.97 -1.09
N VAL A 77 -0.77 -15.05 -1.84
CA VAL A 77 -0.73 -15.63 -3.18
C VAL A 77 0.35 -16.70 -3.22
N LEU A 78 -0.05 -17.92 -3.58
CA LEU A 78 0.89 -18.99 -3.92
C LEU A 78 1.32 -18.85 -5.38
N ARG A 79 2.60 -18.56 -5.61
CA ARG A 79 3.18 -18.48 -6.96
C ARG A 79 3.76 -19.84 -7.35
N GLY A 80 2.91 -20.74 -7.83
CA GLY A 80 3.31 -22.09 -8.25
C GLY A 80 4.05 -22.84 -7.14
N ASN A 81 5.20 -23.44 -7.48
CA ASN A 81 6.09 -24.09 -6.52
C ASN A 81 7.23 -23.18 -6.01
N GLU A 82 7.21 -21.89 -6.35
CA GLU A 82 8.29 -20.96 -6.03
C GLU A 82 8.18 -20.46 -4.59
N ALA A 83 7.07 -19.80 -4.27
CA ALA A 83 6.91 -19.10 -3.00
C ALA A 83 5.44 -18.78 -2.68
N LEU A 84 5.14 -18.72 -1.39
CA LEU A 84 3.94 -18.07 -0.85
C LEU A 84 4.30 -16.64 -0.44
N TYR A 85 3.64 -15.66 -1.02
CA TYR A 85 3.76 -14.24 -0.66
C TYR A 85 2.55 -13.83 0.15
N GLY A 86 2.74 -13.10 1.24
CA GLY A 86 1.63 -12.70 2.10
C GLY A 86 1.81 -11.35 2.78
N VAL A 87 0.68 -10.73 3.08
CA VAL A 87 0.56 -9.57 3.95
C VAL A 87 -0.59 -9.80 4.90
N ALA A 88 -0.40 -9.44 6.15
CA ALA A 88 -1.40 -9.57 7.19
C ALA A 88 -1.43 -8.33 8.07
N TYR A 89 -2.58 -8.10 8.69
CA TYR A 89 -2.72 -7.07 9.70
C TYR A 89 -3.67 -7.49 10.82
N ALA A 90 -3.48 -6.88 11.99
CA ALA A 90 -4.35 -7.05 13.14
C ALA A 90 -4.50 -5.72 13.89
N ASP A 91 -5.71 -5.49 14.37
CA ASP A 91 -6.05 -4.38 15.26
C ASP A 91 -5.66 -4.72 16.69
N LEU A 92 -4.71 -3.99 17.27
CA LEU A 92 -4.37 -4.17 18.67
C LEU A 92 -5.32 -3.32 19.53
N PRO A 93 -5.84 -3.87 20.65
CA PRO A 93 -6.66 -3.06 21.55
C PRO A 93 -5.82 -1.94 22.17
N ALA A 94 -6.43 -0.78 22.46
CA ALA A 94 -5.75 0.42 22.98
C ALA A 94 -4.93 0.19 24.26
N ASN A 95 -5.39 -0.72 25.13
CA ASN A 95 -4.68 -1.15 26.35
C ASN A 95 -3.70 -2.32 26.10
N GLY A 96 -3.60 -2.78 24.86
CA GLY A 96 -2.71 -3.82 24.36
C GLY A 96 -1.56 -3.30 23.50
N VAL A 97 -1.57 -2.01 23.11
CA VAL A 97 -0.41 -1.39 22.45
C VAL A 97 0.72 -1.33 23.46
N PRO A 98 1.83 -2.05 23.23
CA PRO A 98 2.96 -2.01 24.14
C PRO A 98 3.52 -0.58 24.19
N ASN A 99 3.95 -0.08 25.36
CA ASN A 99 4.76 1.15 25.38
C ASN A 99 6.05 0.96 24.55
N SER A 100 6.80 2.02 24.25
CA SER A 100 7.97 1.94 23.35
C SER A 100 9.00 0.86 23.75
N ARG A 101 9.18 0.60 25.06
CA ARG A 101 10.04 -0.49 25.55
C ARG A 101 9.44 -1.87 25.27
N ASN A 102 8.13 -2.02 25.43
CA ASN A 102 7.40 -3.26 25.24
C ASN A 102 7.15 -3.58 23.73
N VAL A 103 7.22 -2.60 22.81
CA VAL A 103 6.97 -2.84 21.37
C VAL A 103 8.05 -3.73 20.77
N ASN A 104 9.32 -3.48 21.13
CA ASN A 104 10.43 -4.30 20.63
C ASN A 104 10.35 -5.74 21.15
N GLU A 105 9.91 -5.93 22.40
CA GLU A 105 9.71 -7.25 22.98
C GLU A 105 8.53 -7.97 22.34
N PHE A 106 7.43 -7.28 22.08
CA PHE A 106 6.29 -7.79 21.33
C PHE A 106 6.72 -8.29 19.96
N LEU A 107 7.40 -7.45 19.16
CA LEU A 107 7.89 -7.81 17.84
C LEU A 107 8.89 -8.98 17.90
N ARG A 108 9.73 -9.04 18.93
CA ARG A 108 10.66 -10.16 19.16
C ARG A 108 9.91 -11.47 19.42
N GLY A 109 8.88 -11.43 20.26
CA GLY A 109 8.04 -12.60 20.56
C GLY A 109 7.26 -13.06 19.33
N GLU A 110 6.73 -12.12 18.57
CA GLU A 110 6.00 -12.40 17.33
C GLU A 110 6.85 -13.20 16.31
N ALA A 111 8.12 -12.82 16.10
CA ALA A 111 9.01 -13.57 15.21
C ALA A 111 9.22 -15.03 15.65
N ALA A 112 9.21 -15.31 16.97
CA ALA A 112 9.28 -16.67 17.50
C ALA A 112 7.95 -17.41 17.29
N SER A 113 6.82 -16.78 17.61
CA SER A 113 5.48 -17.35 17.39
C SER A 113 5.20 -17.64 15.91
N PHE A 114 5.71 -16.82 15.00
CA PHE A 114 5.64 -17.12 13.56
C PHE A 114 6.38 -18.41 13.22
N ALA A 115 7.59 -18.61 13.75
CA ALA A 115 8.34 -19.84 13.52
C ALA A 115 7.57 -21.06 14.06
N GLU A 116 7.05 -20.97 15.30
CA GLU A 116 6.28 -22.02 15.96
C GLU A 116 5.02 -22.39 15.18
N GLY A 117 4.32 -21.40 14.60
CA GLY A 117 3.14 -21.63 13.76
C GLY A 117 3.37 -22.49 12.52
N PHE A 118 4.63 -22.66 12.10
CA PHE A 118 5.04 -23.57 11.03
C PHE A 118 5.89 -24.77 11.52
N GLY A 119 5.89 -25.03 12.83
CA GLY A 119 6.75 -26.06 13.46
C GLY A 119 8.24 -25.80 13.22
N GLY A 120 8.60 -24.55 12.96
CA GLY A 120 9.93 -24.13 12.57
C GLY A 120 10.73 -23.56 13.73
N ARG A 121 11.86 -22.94 13.37
CA ARG A 121 12.74 -22.24 14.31
C ARG A 121 13.20 -20.90 13.75
N LEU A 122 13.41 -19.96 14.66
CA LEU A 122 14.01 -18.67 14.32
C LEU A 122 15.50 -18.84 14.00
N LEU A 123 15.93 -18.28 12.86
CA LEU A 123 17.32 -18.27 12.43
C LEU A 123 18.00 -16.94 12.76
N SER A 124 17.32 -15.83 12.47
CA SER A 124 17.84 -14.50 12.74
C SER A 124 16.69 -13.49 12.84
N GLN A 125 16.95 -12.38 13.51
CA GLN A 125 16.06 -11.24 13.57
C GLN A 125 16.84 -9.96 13.82
N ARG A 126 16.35 -8.84 13.29
CA ARG A 126 16.92 -7.51 13.53
C ARG A 126 15.83 -6.44 13.57
N THR A 127 16.08 -5.39 14.34
CA THR A 127 15.20 -4.22 14.37
C THR A 127 15.29 -3.48 13.04
N ILE A 128 14.14 -3.00 12.55
CA ILE A 128 14.02 -2.15 11.36
C ILE A 128 13.01 -1.03 11.65
N SER A 129 12.87 -0.07 10.74
CA SER A 129 11.79 0.91 10.79
C SER A 129 11.11 1.07 9.43
N LEU A 130 9.86 1.53 9.45
CA LEU A 130 9.11 1.91 8.27
C LEU A 130 8.51 3.30 8.52
N GLY A 131 9.02 4.34 7.86
CA GLY A 131 8.50 5.70 8.06
C GLY A 131 8.53 6.18 9.52
N GLY A 132 9.53 5.75 10.30
CA GLY A 132 9.64 6.06 11.74
C GLY A 132 8.93 5.08 12.67
N PHE A 133 8.08 4.19 12.15
CA PHE A 133 7.41 3.17 12.94
C PHE A 133 8.35 1.99 13.28
N PRO A 134 8.29 1.47 14.52
CA PRO A 134 9.11 0.34 14.95
C PRO A 134 8.72 -0.93 14.20
N GLY A 135 9.73 -1.69 13.80
CA GLY A 135 9.54 -2.97 13.12
C GLY A 135 10.66 -3.96 13.37
N ARG A 136 10.46 -5.17 12.84
CA ARG A 136 11.41 -6.26 12.95
C ARG A 136 11.43 -7.07 11.66
N GLU A 137 12.63 -7.30 11.15
CA GLU A 137 12.86 -8.28 10.11
C GLU A 137 13.30 -9.57 10.78
N PHE A 138 12.75 -10.69 10.33
CA PHE A 138 13.10 -11.99 10.85
C PHE A 138 13.22 -13.02 9.74
N ARG A 139 13.91 -14.10 10.07
CA ARG A 139 14.13 -15.23 9.21
C ARG A 139 13.94 -16.51 9.99
N VAL A 140 13.18 -17.43 9.44
CA VAL A 140 12.85 -18.72 10.07
C VAL A 140 13.15 -19.86 9.11
N GLN A 141 13.43 -21.04 9.66
CA GLN A 141 13.41 -22.30 8.94
C GLN A 141 12.15 -23.05 9.35
N LEU A 142 11.33 -23.44 8.37
CA LEU A 142 10.10 -24.20 8.59
C LEU A 142 10.43 -25.68 8.80
N SER A 143 9.48 -26.43 9.37
CA SER A 143 9.59 -27.89 9.57
C SER A 143 9.83 -28.66 8.27
N ASP A 144 9.28 -28.18 7.15
CA ASP A 144 9.46 -28.75 5.80
C ASP A 144 10.77 -28.32 5.11
N GLY A 145 11.64 -27.60 5.82
CA GLY A 145 12.93 -27.13 5.32
C GLY A 145 12.89 -25.83 4.52
N ARG A 146 11.71 -25.28 4.20
CA ARG A 146 11.59 -23.96 3.54
C ARG A 146 12.08 -22.84 4.45
N ILE A 147 12.42 -21.71 3.83
CA ILE A 147 12.77 -20.48 4.53
C ILE A 147 11.56 -19.56 4.55
N GLY A 148 11.28 -19.00 5.72
CA GLY A 148 10.39 -17.87 5.91
C GLY A 148 11.19 -16.59 6.13
N ILE A 149 10.85 -15.53 5.42
CA ILE A 149 11.38 -14.18 5.64
C ILE A 149 10.17 -13.30 5.95
N GLY A 150 10.25 -12.52 7.02
CA GLY A 150 9.16 -11.65 7.45
C GLY A 150 9.64 -10.27 7.85
N LYS A 151 8.77 -9.28 7.65
CA LYS A 151 8.91 -7.92 8.18
C LYS A 151 7.62 -7.54 8.89
N SER A 152 7.75 -7.27 10.18
CA SER A 152 6.64 -6.88 11.05
C SER A 152 6.78 -5.43 11.48
N TYR A 153 5.66 -4.73 11.63
CA TYR A 153 5.61 -3.32 12.00
C TYR A 153 4.47 -3.05 12.98
N ILE A 154 4.69 -2.15 13.93
CA ILE A 154 3.63 -1.53 14.74
C ILE A 154 3.45 -0.10 14.29
N VAL A 155 2.29 0.21 13.73
CA VAL A 155 1.91 1.54 13.27
C VAL A 155 0.69 1.96 14.06
N ASN A 156 0.86 2.89 15.00
CA ASN A 156 -0.16 3.22 16.00
C ASN A 156 -0.65 1.95 16.72
N GLU A 157 -1.96 1.67 16.68
CA GLU A 157 -2.55 0.46 17.27
C GLU A 157 -2.64 -0.71 16.28
N ARG A 158 -1.96 -0.66 15.12
CA ARG A 158 -2.01 -1.74 14.13
C ARG A 158 -0.71 -2.53 14.04
N PHE A 159 -0.84 -3.85 14.09
CA PHE A 159 0.21 -4.76 13.68
C PHE A 159 0.10 -5.07 12.18
N TYR A 160 1.24 -5.03 11.50
CA TYR A 160 1.40 -5.50 10.12
C TYR A 160 2.47 -6.57 10.06
N GLN A 161 2.27 -7.58 9.23
CA GLN A 161 3.27 -8.58 8.89
C GLN A 161 3.28 -8.81 7.38
N VAL A 162 4.44 -8.63 6.75
CA VAL A 162 4.68 -8.97 5.35
C VAL A 162 5.62 -10.16 5.34
N PHE A 163 5.33 -11.21 4.58
CA PHE A 163 6.14 -12.43 4.62
C PHE A 163 6.24 -13.15 3.28
N VAL A 164 7.32 -13.93 3.14
CA VAL A 164 7.53 -14.87 2.04
C VAL A 164 7.95 -16.22 2.62
N LEU A 165 7.33 -17.30 2.16
CA LEU A 165 7.76 -18.68 2.43
C LEU A 165 8.23 -19.32 1.12
N THR A 166 9.46 -19.82 1.07
CA THR A 166 10.03 -20.37 -0.17
C THR A 166 11.11 -21.42 0.07
N GLY A 167 11.20 -22.41 -0.83
CA GLY A 167 12.34 -23.32 -0.93
C GLY A 167 13.41 -22.85 -1.93
N GLN A 168 13.17 -21.74 -2.63
CA GLN A 168 13.97 -21.28 -3.78
C GLN A 168 14.58 -19.89 -3.57
N GLU A 169 14.80 -19.49 -2.33
CA GLU A 169 15.20 -18.12 -1.97
C GLU A 169 16.39 -17.57 -2.76
N ARG A 170 17.42 -18.39 -3.02
CA ARG A 170 18.61 -18.00 -3.80
C ARG A 170 18.25 -17.53 -5.22
N ASN A 171 17.22 -18.14 -5.81
CA ASN A 171 16.74 -17.80 -7.15
C ASN A 171 15.78 -16.60 -7.12
N LEU A 172 15.19 -16.31 -5.97
CA LEU A 172 14.13 -15.30 -5.81
C LEU A 172 14.61 -14.04 -5.10
N THR A 173 15.91 -13.86 -4.84
CA THR A 173 16.42 -12.76 -4.00
C THR A 173 15.93 -11.37 -4.46
N LYS A 174 16.03 -11.05 -5.76
CA LYS A 174 15.54 -9.78 -6.31
C LYS A 174 14.02 -9.63 -6.21
N THR A 175 13.30 -10.72 -6.46
CA THR A 175 11.83 -10.76 -6.39
C THR A 175 11.34 -10.52 -4.96
N ILE A 176 11.97 -11.18 -3.99
CA ILE A 176 11.69 -11.04 -2.55
C ILE A 176 11.99 -9.61 -2.10
N GLU A 177 13.13 -9.06 -2.51
CA GLU A 177 13.49 -7.67 -2.19
C GLU A 177 12.47 -6.68 -2.77
N GLY A 178 12.08 -6.84 -4.03
CA GLY A 178 11.07 -6.02 -4.68
C GLY A 178 9.70 -6.12 -4.00
N PHE A 179 9.29 -7.33 -3.61
CA PHE A 179 8.06 -7.58 -2.85
C PHE A 179 8.05 -6.78 -1.53
N PHE A 180 9.09 -6.93 -0.70
CA PHE A 180 9.16 -6.18 0.57
C PHE A 180 9.23 -4.67 0.37
N LYS A 181 9.96 -4.19 -0.65
CA LYS A 181 10.04 -2.75 -0.99
C LYS A 181 8.72 -2.18 -1.50
N SER A 182 7.83 -3.02 -2.02
CA SER A 182 6.53 -2.60 -2.54
C SER A 182 5.49 -2.32 -1.46
N PHE A 183 5.70 -2.83 -0.24
CA PHE A 183 4.80 -2.57 0.88
C PHE A 183 4.85 -1.09 1.27
N GLN A 184 3.70 -0.45 1.22
CA GLN A 184 3.53 0.95 1.58
C GLN A 184 2.29 1.08 2.46
N LEU A 185 2.40 1.90 3.50
CA LEU A 185 1.24 2.35 4.24
C LEU A 185 0.47 3.34 3.37
N VAL A 186 -0.84 3.17 3.25
CA VAL A 186 -1.72 4.08 2.52
C VAL A 186 -2.77 4.62 3.47
N GLY A 187 -2.95 5.94 3.43
CA GLY A 187 -3.72 6.66 4.42
C GLY A 187 -2.86 7.05 5.62
N ASN A 188 -2.97 8.31 6.01
CA ASN A 188 -2.33 8.84 7.21
C ASN A 188 -2.91 8.12 8.45
N GLY A 189 -2.24 7.06 8.91
CA GLY A 189 -2.32 6.56 10.29
C GLY A 189 -3.57 5.82 10.75
N ASN A 190 -4.28 5.09 9.88
CA ASN A 190 -5.55 4.47 10.25
C ASN A 190 -5.43 2.96 10.47
N SER A 191 -5.69 2.50 11.71
CA SER A 191 -6.10 1.13 12.08
C SER A 191 -7.55 0.86 11.61
N PRO A 192 -8.12 -0.37 11.53
CA PRO A 192 -9.53 -0.60 11.22
C PRO A 192 -10.52 0.04 12.21
N ARG A 193 -10.06 0.48 13.39
CA ARG A 193 -10.79 1.48 14.21
C ARG A 193 -11.00 2.83 13.53
N ASN A 194 -10.23 3.12 12.49
CA ASN A 194 -10.25 4.30 11.64
C ASN A 194 -10.47 3.91 10.16
N ALA A 195 -11.25 2.87 9.87
CA ALA A 195 -11.83 2.70 8.53
C ALA A 195 -12.49 4.02 8.09
N PRO A 196 -12.53 4.34 6.77
CA PRO A 196 -13.10 5.59 6.31
C PRO A 196 -14.55 5.62 6.77
N PRO A 197 -14.96 6.59 7.58
CA PRO A 197 -16.37 6.71 7.81
C PRO A 197 -16.92 7.24 6.50
N GLU A 198 -17.80 6.45 5.90
CA GLU A 198 -18.99 6.91 5.16
C GLU A 198 -18.88 8.38 4.78
N ASP A 199 -18.57 8.70 3.52
CA ASP A 199 -18.49 10.06 2.93
C ASP A 199 -18.51 11.19 3.99
N LEU A 200 -17.37 11.86 4.25
CA LEU A 200 -17.31 12.93 5.26
C LEU A 200 -18.47 13.95 5.08
N ASN A 201 -18.96 14.14 3.86
CA ASN A 201 -20.15 14.94 3.59
C ASN A 201 -21.44 14.35 4.18
N ALA A 202 -21.65 13.03 4.09
CA ALA A 202 -22.76 12.31 4.72
C ALA A 202 -22.69 12.36 6.25
N GLN A 203 -21.52 12.19 6.85
CA GLN A 203 -21.34 12.36 8.30
C GLN A 203 -21.61 13.80 8.76
N LEU A 204 -21.10 14.78 8.01
CA LEU A 204 -21.33 16.18 8.30
C LEU A 204 -22.82 16.50 8.21
N LYS A 205 -23.49 15.98 7.17
CA LYS A 205 -24.94 16.08 6.99
C LYS A 205 -25.69 15.44 8.16
N GLN A 206 -25.35 14.21 8.55
CA GLN A 206 -25.99 13.53 9.68
C GLN A 206 -25.80 14.30 11.00
N ALA A 207 -24.59 14.77 11.29
CA ALA A 207 -24.30 15.55 12.50
C ALA A 207 -25.05 16.88 12.51
N PHE A 208 -25.15 17.54 11.36
CA PHE A 208 -25.92 18.77 11.19
C PHE A 208 -27.42 18.54 11.37
N CYS A 209 -27.97 17.48 10.76
CA CYS A 209 -29.38 17.14 10.85
C CYS A 209 -29.83 16.64 12.23
N SER A 210 -28.91 16.05 12.99
CA SER A 210 -29.12 15.70 14.40
C SER A 210 -28.80 16.85 15.36
N GLN A 211 -28.48 18.05 14.82
CA GLN A 211 -28.07 19.24 15.58
C GLN A 211 -26.92 18.98 16.56
N ASN A 212 -26.10 17.97 16.28
CA ASN A 212 -24.94 17.62 17.08
C ASN A 212 -23.74 18.47 16.64
N TRP A 213 -23.73 19.72 17.09
CA TRP A 213 -22.74 20.72 16.70
C TRP A 213 -21.30 20.30 17.04
N SER A 214 -21.10 19.66 18.19
CA SER A 214 -19.80 19.13 18.62
C SER A 214 -19.29 18.05 17.65
N GLN A 215 -20.17 17.16 17.21
CA GLN A 215 -19.83 16.14 16.22
C GLN A 215 -19.58 16.74 14.83
N ALA A 216 -20.38 17.72 14.40
CA ALA A 216 -20.19 18.40 13.12
C ALA A 216 -18.82 19.11 13.05
N ILE A 217 -18.40 19.79 14.13
CA ILE A 217 -17.07 20.42 14.24
C ILE A 217 -15.95 19.38 14.08
N LYS A 218 -16.06 18.22 14.73
CA LYS A 218 -15.06 17.14 14.59
C LYS A 218 -14.96 16.61 13.16
N VAL A 219 -16.07 16.54 12.44
CA VAL A 219 -16.05 16.12 11.02
C VAL A 219 -15.35 17.16 10.15
N ILE A 220 -15.62 18.46 10.37
CA ILE A 220 -14.93 19.55 9.67
C ILE A 220 -13.43 19.57 9.97
N ASP A 221 -13.03 19.34 11.22
CA ASP A 221 -11.60 19.23 11.59
C ASP A 221 -10.90 18.13 10.79
N ARG A 222 -11.61 17.03 10.49
CA ARG A 222 -11.09 15.93 9.68
C ARG A 222 -11.06 16.28 8.18
N MET A 223 -12.07 17.00 7.66
CA MET A 223 -12.05 17.52 6.29
C MET A 223 -10.89 18.48 6.06
N LEU A 224 -10.60 19.36 7.02
CA LEU A 224 -9.49 20.31 6.98
C LEU A 224 -8.10 19.64 7.01
N VAL A 225 -7.99 18.39 7.43
CA VAL A 225 -6.72 17.64 7.37
C VAL A 225 -6.47 17.07 5.98
N VAL A 226 -7.53 16.75 5.22
CA VAL A 226 -7.44 16.12 3.90
C VAL A 226 -7.53 17.11 2.74
N GLU A 227 -8.18 18.26 2.94
CA GLU A 227 -8.32 19.30 1.92
C GLU A 227 -7.01 20.06 1.72
N SER A 228 -6.49 20.06 0.49
CA SER A 228 -5.23 20.73 0.13
C SER A 228 -5.45 22.07 -0.57
N ASP A 229 -6.65 22.31 -1.12
CA ASP A 229 -7.00 23.55 -1.79
C ASP A 229 -7.23 24.70 -0.80
N ALA A 230 -6.60 25.85 -1.06
CA ALA A 230 -6.62 26.98 -0.13
C ALA A 230 -8.00 27.61 0.01
N GLU A 231 -8.78 27.66 -1.07
CA GLU A 231 -10.11 28.25 -1.09
C GLU A 231 -11.09 27.37 -0.32
N SER A 232 -11.12 26.08 -0.62
CA SER A 232 -11.94 25.07 0.06
C SER A 232 -11.62 25.00 1.56
N ARG A 233 -10.34 25.05 1.94
CA ARG A 233 -9.92 25.15 3.36
C ARG A 233 -10.46 26.40 4.05
N SER A 234 -10.44 27.54 3.37
CA SER A 234 -10.96 28.80 3.92
C SER A 234 -12.47 28.72 4.18
N GLN A 235 -13.21 28.11 3.25
CA GLN A 235 -14.65 27.89 3.37
C GLN A 235 -14.98 26.94 4.52
N LEU A 236 -14.23 25.83 4.66
CA LEU A 236 -14.38 24.89 5.77
C LEU A 236 -14.06 25.54 7.13
N MET A 237 -13.05 26.40 7.22
CA MET A 237 -12.73 27.16 8.44
C MET A 237 -13.85 28.15 8.80
N ALA A 238 -14.38 28.88 7.83
CA ALA A 238 -15.50 29.79 8.06
C ALA A 238 -16.76 29.02 8.52
N TYR A 239 -17.02 27.86 7.91
CA TYR A 239 -18.14 27.01 8.29
C TYR A 239 -17.98 26.44 9.72
N ARG A 240 -16.76 26.00 10.07
CA ARG A 240 -16.40 25.57 11.43
C ARG A 240 -16.71 26.64 12.48
N GLN A 241 -16.34 27.90 12.22
CA GLN A 241 -16.60 29.01 13.15
C GLN A 241 -18.10 29.22 13.38
N ARG A 242 -18.92 29.09 12.35
CA ARG A 242 -20.39 29.17 12.48
C ARG A 242 -20.93 28.05 13.37
N LEU A 243 -20.46 26.82 13.19
CA LEU A 243 -20.85 25.68 14.04
C LEU A 243 -20.39 25.85 15.50
N GLN A 244 -19.23 26.47 15.73
CA GLN A 244 -18.79 26.81 17.10
C GLN A 244 -19.72 27.83 17.75
N GLY A 245 -20.20 28.82 16.99
CA GLY A 245 -21.23 29.76 17.45
C GLY A 245 -22.49 29.03 17.91
N LEU A 246 -23.02 28.12 17.07
CA LEU A 246 -24.19 27.31 17.39
C LEU A 246 -23.97 26.44 18.64
N ALA A 247 -22.84 25.72 18.70
CA ALA A 247 -22.46 24.91 19.86
C ALA A 247 -22.38 25.72 21.16
N SER A 248 -21.90 26.96 21.09
CA SER A 248 -21.75 27.83 22.26
C SER A 248 -23.06 28.49 22.71
N SER A 249 -24.03 28.62 21.79
CA SER A 249 -25.31 29.26 22.05
C SER A 249 -26.37 28.31 22.63
N GLU A 250 -26.08 27.00 22.68
CA GLU A 250 -27.04 25.91 22.99
C GLU A 250 -28.39 26.05 22.26
N SER A 251 -28.40 26.78 21.14
CA SER A 251 -29.61 27.11 20.40
C SER A 251 -29.85 26.06 19.33
N ASP A 252 -31.05 25.51 19.31
CA ASP A 252 -31.49 24.64 18.23
C ASP A 252 -31.87 25.47 17.00
N VAL A 253 -31.40 25.03 15.84
CA VAL A 253 -31.80 25.62 14.56
C VAL A 253 -33.22 25.13 14.26
N PRO A 254 -34.18 26.04 13.99
CA PRO A 254 -35.54 25.66 13.62
C PRO A 254 -35.55 24.68 12.45
N SER A 255 -36.36 23.63 12.57
CA SER A 255 -36.39 22.51 11.62
C SER A 255 -36.74 22.92 10.18
N GLU A 256 -37.40 24.07 10.01
CA GLU A 256 -37.76 24.67 8.73
C GLU A 256 -36.54 25.18 7.94
N LEU A 257 -35.43 25.46 8.63
CA LEU A 257 -34.16 25.89 8.04
C LEU A 257 -33.22 24.71 7.71
N LEU A 258 -33.60 23.49 8.08
CA LEU A 258 -32.85 22.24 7.83
C LEU A 258 -33.43 21.49 6.61
N ALA A 259 -33.67 22.19 5.50
CA ALA A 259 -34.37 21.63 4.33
C ALA A 259 -33.70 20.38 3.73
N ASP A 260 -32.37 20.30 3.78
CA ASP A 260 -31.59 19.16 3.27
C ASP A 260 -31.63 17.92 4.17
N CYS A 261 -32.24 18.00 5.36
CA CYS A 261 -32.28 16.94 6.36
C CYS A 261 -33.49 16.01 6.28
N ARG A 262 -34.40 16.23 5.32
CA ARG A 262 -35.52 15.33 5.07
C ARG A 262 -35.05 14.10 4.29
N VAL A 263 -35.01 12.95 4.95
CA VAL A 263 -34.96 11.64 4.29
C VAL A 263 -36.39 11.31 3.83
N GLY A 264 -36.53 10.75 2.62
CA GLY A 264 -37.80 10.56 1.92
C GLY A 264 -38.90 9.87 2.73
N GLU A 265 -40.15 10.18 2.32
CA GLU A 265 -41.35 9.36 2.60
C GLU A 265 -41.18 7.91 2.12
#